data_AF-A0ABD5AUH5-F1
#
_entry.id   AF-A0ABD5AUH5-F1
#
_cell.length_a   1.000
_cell.length_b   1.000
_cell.length_c   1.000
_cell.angle_alpha   90.00
_cell.angle_beta   90.00
_cell.angle_gamma   90.00
#
_symmetry.space_group_name_H-M   'P 1'
#
loop_
_entity.id
_entity.type
_entity.pdbx_description
1 polymer ?
#
loop_
_entity_poly.entity_id
_entity_poly.type
_entity_poly.pdbx_seq_one_letter_code
_entity_poly.pdbx_strand_id
1 'polypeptide(L)'
;MKFKRSLSVLIASSVLLVACNNDDEQIKSYNDGLDKIQKAEQPIQAVNQSMNKLEKEKEKLTKEISGKDINSVQDQVQKVLKNTNERDKELKKEVKAMDKSEQEFKKIKNDVSKIEDKEKKKQFEEFNQAMEKKYQT
;
A
#
# COMPACT_ATOMS: atom_id res chain seq x y z
N MET A 1 -19.18 -8.55 9.35
CA MET A 1 -18.72 -7.21 8.89
C MET A 1 -18.28 -7.33 7.45
N LYS A 2 -18.84 -6.50 6.57
CA LYS A 2 -18.59 -6.54 5.12
C LYS A 2 -17.23 -5.90 4.84
N PHE A 3 -16.16 -6.70 4.80
CA PHE A 3 -14.87 -6.28 4.22
C PHE A 3 -15.03 -6.16 2.70
N LYS A 4 -15.76 -5.12 2.28
CA LYS A 4 -15.81 -4.73 0.88
C LYS A 4 -14.53 -3.97 0.59
N ARG A 5 -13.79 -4.51 -0.39
CA ARG A 5 -12.70 -3.86 -1.12
C ARG A 5 -11.40 -3.75 -0.34
N SER A 6 -10.65 -4.84 -0.33
CA SER A 6 -9.19 -4.74 -0.36
C SER A 6 -8.84 -3.81 -1.52
N LEU A 7 -8.39 -2.62 -1.16
CA LEU A 7 -7.93 -1.58 -2.06
C LEU A 7 -6.60 -2.03 -2.67
N SER A 8 -6.64 -3.05 -3.52
CA SER A 8 -5.53 -3.41 -4.39
C SER A 8 -5.48 -2.36 -5.50
N VAL A 9 -5.13 -1.13 -5.15
CA VAL A 9 -4.69 -0.14 -6.14
C VAL A 9 -3.26 -0.52 -6.47
N LEU A 10 -3.12 -1.59 -7.26
CA LEU A 10 -1.97 -1.74 -8.14
C LEU A 10 -2.10 -0.55 -9.08
N ILE A 11 -1.37 0.53 -8.79
CA ILE A 11 -1.09 1.56 -9.78
C ILE A 11 -0.27 0.82 -10.83
N ALA A 12 -0.96 0.30 -11.85
CA ALA A 12 -0.31 -0.15 -13.07
C ALA A 12 0.57 1.02 -13.50
N SER A 13 1.88 0.79 -13.58
CA SER A 13 2.88 1.80 -13.90
C SER A 13 2.42 2.54 -15.15
N SER A 14 1.80 3.70 -14.95
CA SER A 14 1.39 4.59 -16.01
C SER A 14 2.66 5.30 -16.39
N VAL A 15 3.48 4.61 -17.19
CA VAL A 15 4.59 5.25 -17.88
C VAL A 15 3.94 6.30 -18.77
N LEU A 16 3.93 7.54 -18.29
CA LEU A 16 3.44 8.66 -19.06
C LEU A 16 4.39 8.78 -20.25
N LEU A 17 3.84 8.59 -21.44
CA LEU A 17 4.59 8.42 -22.69
C LEU A 17 5.52 9.62 -22.88
N VAL A 18 6.82 9.33 -22.94
CA VAL A 18 7.86 10.30 -23.28
C VAL A 18 7.78 10.54 -24.78
N ALA A 19 6.93 11.49 -25.20
CA ALA A 19 6.97 12.00 -26.56
C ALA A 19 8.08 13.04 -26.66
N CYS A 20 9.10 12.75 -27.49
CA CYS A 20 10.31 13.55 -27.73
C CYS A 20 9.99 15.06 -27.81
N ASN A 21 10.19 15.79 -26.71
CA ASN A 21 10.05 17.25 -26.61
C ASN A 21 10.86 17.76 -25.42
N ASN A 22 10.99 19.09 -25.25
CA ASN A 22 11.81 19.71 -24.20
C ASN A 22 11.44 19.35 -22.74
N ASP A 23 10.30 18.70 -22.51
CA ASP A 23 9.85 18.23 -21.18
C ASP A 23 10.47 16.88 -20.75
N ASP A 24 11.25 16.23 -21.61
CA ASP A 24 11.74 14.86 -21.42
C ASP A 24 12.54 14.67 -20.12
N GLU A 25 13.35 15.67 -19.72
CA GLU A 25 14.12 15.62 -18.48
C GLU A 25 13.22 15.63 -17.24
N GLN A 26 12.15 16.44 -17.25
CA GLN A 26 11.28 16.62 -16.08
C GLN A 26 10.34 15.44 -15.93
N ILE A 27 9.85 14.92 -17.06
CA ILE A 27 9.06 13.68 -17.10
C ILE A 27 9.92 12.50 -16.63
N LYS A 28 11.19 12.42 -17.06
CA LYS A 28 12.11 11.37 -16.60
C LYS A 28 12.36 11.46 -15.09
N SER A 29 12.65 12.65 -14.57
CA SER A 29 12.83 12.86 -13.13
C SER A 29 11.59 12.46 -12.32
N TYR A 30 10.39 12.81 -12.82
CA TYR A 30 9.14 12.42 -12.18
C TYR A 30 8.97 10.89 -12.19
N ASN A 31 9.21 10.24 -13.34
CA ASN A 31 9.14 8.78 -13.48
C ASN A 31 10.15 8.06 -12.57
N ASP A 32 11.38 8.57 -12.43
CA ASP A 32 12.38 8.04 -11.48
C ASP A 32 11.89 8.15 -10.02
N GLY A 33 11.08 9.18 -9.73
CA GLY A 33 10.34 9.31 -8.48
C GLY A 33 9.27 8.24 -8.29
N LEU A 34 8.48 7.97 -9.32
CA LEU A 34 7.47 6.90 -9.31
C LEU A 34 8.10 5.53 -9.02
N ASP A 35 9.27 5.25 -9.59
CA ASP A 35 10.01 4.03 -9.30
C ASP A 35 10.40 3.91 -7.82
N LYS A 36 10.77 5.03 -7.17
CA LYS A 36 11.08 5.05 -5.73
C LYS A 36 9.84 4.81 -4.87
N ILE A 37 8.70 5.41 -5.24
CA ILE A 37 7.39 5.15 -4.61
C ILE A 37 7.05 3.67 -4.72
N GLN A 38 7.13 3.10 -5.93
CA GLN A 38 6.81 1.68 -6.17
C GLN A 38 7.73 0.76 -5.37
N LYS A 39 9.04 1.05 -5.32
CA LYS A 39 10.01 0.31 -4.49
C LYS A 39 9.70 0.40 -3.00
N ALA A 40 9.22 1.54 -2.52
CA ALA A 40 8.81 1.69 -1.13
C ALA A 40 7.60 0.81 -0.79
N GLU A 41 6.69 0.59 -1.74
CA GLU A 41 5.46 -0.20 -1.57
C GLU A 41 5.64 -1.70 -1.82
N GLN A 42 6.75 -2.15 -2.42
CA GLN A 42 7.04 -3.57 -2.67
C GLN A 42 6.79 -4.50 -1.46
N PRO A 43 7.14 -4.13 -0.20
CA PRO A 43 6.90 -4.99 0.95
C PRO A 43 5.41 -5.26 1.25
N ILE A 44 4.49 -4.42 0.78
CA ILE A 44 3.05 -4.53 1.05
C ILE A 44 2.48 -5.83 0.49
N GLN A 45 3.00 -6.30 -0.66
CA GLN A 45 2.57 -7.60 -1.21
C GLN A 45 2.92 -8.75 -0.27
N ALA A 46 4.11 -8.74 0.33
CA ALA A 46 4.52 -9.74 1.30
C ALA A 46 3.70 -9.65 2.60
N VAL A 47 3.41 -8.43 3.07
CA VAL A 47 2.50 -8.20 4.21
C VAL A 47 1.13 -8.81 3.95
N ASN A 48 0.53 -8.54 2.78
CA ASN A 48 -0.77 -9.09 2.40
C ASN A 48 -0.79 -10.64 2.38
N GLN A 49 0.27 -11.26 1.89
CA GLN A 49 0.40 -12.72 1.92
C GLN A 49 0.49 -13.26 3.35
N SER A 50 1.26 -12.61 4.22
CA SER A 50 1.36 -12.96 5.65
C SER A 50 0.02 -12.78 6.37
N MET A 51 -0.66 -11.65 6.15
CA MET A 51 -1.97 -11.36 6.72
C MET A 51 -3.03 -12.39 6.32
N ASN A 52 -3.03 -12.82 5.05
CA ASN A 52 -3.95 -13.87 4.58
C ASN A 52 -3.71 -15.23 5.27
N LYS A 53 -2.45 -15.58 5.55
CA LYS A 53 -2.12 -16.80 6.31
C LYS A 53 -2.60 -16.67 7.76
N LEU A 54 -2.35 -15.53 8.39
CA LEU A 54 -2.76 -15.24 9.77
C LEU A 54 -4.28 -15.22 9.92
N GLU A 55 -5.04 -14.71 8.94
CA GLU A 55 -6.52 -14.76 8.98
C GLU A 55 -7.04 -16.20 8.91
N LYS A 56 -6.48 -17.03 8.02
CA LYS A 56 -6.84 -18.46 7.95
C LYS A 56 -6.53 -19.20 9.24
N GLU A 57 -5.42 -18.86 9.90
CA GLU A 57 -5.08 -19.42 11.20
C GLU A 57 -6.07 -18.98 12.29
N LYS A 58 -6.42 -17.69 12.34
CA LYS A 58 -7.45 -17.18 13.25
C LYS A 58 -8.78 -17.90 13.07
N GLU A 59 -9.21 -18.14 11.84
CA GLU A 59 -10.45 -18.88 11.56
C GLU A 59 -10.42 -20.30 12.14
N LYS A 60 -9.27 -21.00 12.04
CA LYS A 60 -9.10 -22.35 12.63
C LYS A 60 -9.15 -22.29 14.15
N LEU A 61 -8.37 -21.39 14.76
CA LEU A 61 -8.35 -21.21 16.22
C LEU A 61 -9.74 -20.86 16.77
N THR A 62 -10.50 -20.01 16.06
CA THR A 62 -11.85 -19.63 16.47
C THR A 62 -12.80 -20.83 16.46
N LYS A 63 -12.70 -21.72 15.45
CA LYS A 63 -13.49 -22.97 15.41
C LYS A 63 -13.10 -23.93 16.53
N GLU A 64 -11.82 -23.98 16.87
CA GLU A 64 -11.30 -24.86 17.92
C GLU A 64 -11.69 -24.41 19.33
N ILE A 65 -12.02 -23.13 19.53
CA ILE A 65 -12.48 -22.54 20.80
C ILE A 65 -14.01 -22.63 20.95
N SER A 66 -14.76 -22.50 19.85
CA SER A 66 -16.21 -22.38 19.88
C SER A 66 -16.89 -23.59 20.54
N GLY A 67 -17.77 -23.33 21.52
CA GLY A 67 -18.56 -24.35 22.20
C GLY A 67 -17.80 -25.21 23.22
N LYS A 68 -16.57 -24.85 23.58
CA LYS A 68 -15.75 -25.57 24.57
C LYS A 68 -15.59 -24.77 25.87
N ASP A 69 -15.39 -25.48 26.97
CA ASP A 69 -15.13 -24.87 28.28
C ASP A 69 -13.80 -24.11 28.31
N ILE A 70 -13.76 -23.00 29.05
CA ILE A 70 -12.64 -22.07 29.06
C ILE A 70 -11.32 -22.72 29.51
N ASN A 71 -11.39 -23.65 30.46
CA ASN A 71 -10.25 -24.43 30.96
C ASN A 71 -9.69 -25.40 29.91
N SER A 72 -10.51 -25.82 28.93
CA SER A 72 -10.10 -26.73 27.84
C SER A 72 -9.51 -25.99 26.64
N VAL A 73 -9.54 -24.66 26.63
CA VAL A 73 -9.13 -23.82 25.49
C VAL A 73 -8.12 -22.74 25.87
N GLN A 74 -7.56 -22.76 27.07
CA GLN A 74 -6.61 -21.73 27.53
C GLN A 74 -5.42 -21.57 26.56
N ASP A 75 -4.85 -22.67 26.08
CA ASP A 75 -3.77 -22.67 25.08
C ASP A 75 -4.22 -22.10 23.73
N GLN A 76 -5.46 -22.35 23.32
CA GLN A 76 -6.04 -21.82 22.10
C GLN A 76 -6.22 -20.31 22.17
N VAL A 77 -6.68 -19.81 23.31
CA VAL A 77 -6.82 -18.36 23.56
C VAL A 77 -5.45 -17.67 23.51
N GLN A 78 -4.40 -18.27 24.08
CA GLN A 78 -3.03 -17.75 23.96
C GLN A 78 -2.56 -17.69 22.50
N LYS A 79 -2.89 -18.70 21.68
CA LYS A 79 -2.59 -18.69 20.24
C LYS A 79 -3.34 -17.59 19.50
N VAL A 80 -4.60 -17.31 19.85
CA VAL A 80 -5.37 -16.17 19.28
C VAL A 80 -4.70 -14.84 19.62
N LEU A 81 -4.24 -14.66 20.85
CA LEU A 81 -3.50 -13.45 21.26
C LEU A 81 -2.19 -13.32 20.48
N LYS A 82 -1.44 -14.41 20.32
CA LYS A 82 -0.21 -14.43 19.52
C LYS A 82 -0.48 -14.07 18.06
N ASN A 83 -1.48 -14.68 17.43
CA ASN A 83 -1.90 -14.38 16.05
C ASN A 83 -2.29 -12.89 15.91
N THR A 84 -3.01 -12.33 16.88
CA THR A 84 -3.37 -10.90 16.91
C THR A 84 -2.13 -10.02 16.95
N ASN A 85 -1.16 -10.35 17.81
CA ASN A 85 0.10 -9.61 17.91
C ASN A 85 0.95 -9.71 16.63
N GLU A 86 0.93 -10.85 15.95
CA GLU A 86 1.63 -11.03 14.67
C GLU A 86 1.00 -10.19 13.56
N ARG A 87 -0.34 -10.14 13.50
CA ARG A 87 -1.06 -9.27 12.56
C ARG A 87 -0.76 -7.79 12.79
N ASP A 88 -0.73 -7.34 14.04
CA ASP A 88 -0.34 -5.97 14.39
C ASP A 88 1.08 -5.64 13.91
N LYS A 89 2.02 -6.57 14.05
CA LYS A 89 3.39 -6.40 13.53
C LYS A 89 3.42 -6.29 12.01
N GLU A 90 2.64 -7.10 11.29
CA GLU A 90 2.56 -7.02 9.83
C GLU A 90 1.93 -5.69 9.37
N LEU A 91 0.84 -5.26 10.00
CA LEU A 91 0.21 -3.96 9.69
C LEU A 91 1.17 -2.79 9.94
N LYS A 92 1.98 -2.84 11.00
CA LYS A 92 3.03 -1.82 11.25
C LYS A 92 4.08 -1.75 10.14
N LYS A 93 4.35 -2.85 9.43
CA LYS A 93 5.25 -2.83 8.27
C LYS A 93 4.59 -2.14 7.07
N GLU A 94 3.30 -2.41 6.85
CA GLU A 94 2.53 -1.74 5.80
C GLU A 94 2.42 -0.24 6.03
N VAL A 95 2.11 0.20 7.26
CA VAL A 95 2.10 1.63 7.63
C VAL A 95 3.45 2.28 7.30
N LYS A 96 4.57 1.68 7.73
CA LYS A 96 5.90 2.21 7.43
C LYS A 96 6.23 2.27 5.93
N ALA A 97 5.79 1.27 5.17
CA ALA A 97 5.95 1.25 3.71
C ALA A 97 5.13 2.38 3.06
N MET A 98 3.90 2.59 3.53
CA MET A 98 3.03 3.67 3.07
C MET A 98 3.56 5.06 3.44
N ASP A 99 4.06 5.25 4.65
CA ASP A 99 4.68 6.51 5.08
C ASP A 99 5.89 6.84 4.19
N LYS A 100 6.74 5.85 3.91
CA LYS A 100 7.90 6.02 3.03
C LYS A 100 7.47 6.35 1.60
N SER A 101 6.43 5.68 1.11
CA SER A 101 5.84 5.97 -0.20
C SER A 101 5.33 7.41 -0.28
N GLU A 102 4.57 7.88 0.71
CA GLU A 102 4.06 9.25 0.77
C GLU A 102 5.21 10.28 0.81
N GLN A 103 6.27 9.99 1.56
CA GLN A 103 7.46 10.84 1.61
C GLN A 103 8.15 10.96 0.24
N GLU A 104 8.28 9.87 -0.52
CA GLU A 104 8.83 9.95 -1.88
C GLU A 104 7.90 10.72 -2.83
N PHE A 105 6.58 10.54 -2.71
CA PHE A 105 5.61 11.30 -3.49
C PHE A 105 5.66 12.81 -3.22
N LYS A 106 5.75 13.20 -1.94
CA LYS A 106 5.88 14.62 -1.53
C LYS A 106 7.11 15.31 -2.16
N LYS A 107 8.18 14.56 -2.46
CA LYS A 107 9.38 15.12 -3.10
C LYS A 107 9.17 15.47 -4.56
N ILE A 108 8.37 14.69 -5.29
CA ILE A 108 8.23 14.82 -6.75
C ILE A 108 6.96 15.56 -7.19
N LYS A 109 5.93 15.63 -6.35
CA LYS A 109 4.61 16.15 -6.77
C LYS A 109 4.66 17.56 -7.34
N ASN A 110 5.58 18.40 -6.86
CA ASN A 110 5.71 19.79 -7.30
C ASN A 110 6.45 19.93 -8.64
N ASP A 111 7.17 18.90 -9.10
CA ASP A 111 7.91 18.95 -10.37
C ASP A 111 6.99 19.04 -11.59
N VAL A 112 5.73 18.62 -11.45
CA VAL A 112 4.68 18.78 -12.46
C VAL A 112 4.50 20.24 -12.90
N SER A 113 4.75 21.19 -12.01
CA SER A 113 4.65 22.62 -12.33
C SER A 113 5.61 23.06 -13.44
N LYS A 114 6.73 22.33 -13.61
CA LYS A 114 7.81 22.60 -14.57
C LYS A 114 7.57 22.02 -15.96
N ILE A 115 6.50 21.24 -16.15
CA ILE A 115 6.11 20.70 -17.45
C ILE A 115 5.47 21.82 -18.27
N GLU A 116 5.98 22.09 -19.47
CA GLU A 116 5.50 23.16 -20.35
C GLU A 116 4.25 22.73 -21.13
N ASP A 117 4.21 21.49 -21.61
CA ASP A 117 3.06 20.95 -22.32
C ASP A 117 1.83 20.87 -21.41
N LYS A 118 0.78 21.63 -21.79
CA LYS A 118 -0.44 21.77 -21.00
C LYS A 118 -1.23 20.47 -20.85
N GLU A 119 -1.27 19.64 -21.89
CA GLU A 119 -2.01 18.38 -21.85
C GLU A 119 -1.29 17.36 -20.97
N LYS A 120 0.04 17.24 -21.12
CA LYS A 120 0.87 16.39 -20.27
C LYS A 120 0.79 16.87 -18.81
N LYS A 121 0.98 18.17 -18.56
CA LYS A 121 0.88 18.76 -17.23
C LYS A 121 -0.44 18.39 -16.55
N LYS A 122 -1.57 18.53 -17.26
CA LYS A 122 -2.89 18.15 -16.75
C LYS A 122 -2.96 16.67 -16.34
N GLN A 123 -2.40 15.75 -17.15
CA GLN A 123 -2.36 14.33 -16.81
C GLN A 123 -1.58 14.06 -15.53
N PHE A 124 -0.41 14.69 -15.36
CA PHE A 124 0.39 14.57 -14.14
C PHE A 124 -0.29 15.22 -12.92
N GLU A 125 -1.02 16.32 -13.10
CA GLU A 125 -1.82 16.95 -12.03
C GLU A 125 -2.97 16.03 -11.58
N GLU A 126 -3.69 15.42 -12.52
CA GLU A 126 -4.74 14.43 -12.23
C GLU A 126 -4.18 13.21 -11.50
N PHE A 127 -3.00 12.74 -11.91
CA PHE A 127 -2.29 11.67 -11.22
C PHE A 127 -1.89 12.07 -9.79
N ASN A 128 -1.33 13.28 -9.61
CA ASN A 128 -1.01 13.81 -8.28
C ASN A 128 -2.24 13.85 -7.37
N GLN A 129 -3.40 14.27 -7.88
CA GLN A 129 -4.64 14.29 -7.12
C GLN A 129 -5.08 12.88 -6.70
N ALA A 130 -4.91 11.88 -7.56
CA ALA A 130 -5.20 10.48 -7.23
C ALA A 130 -4.26 9.96 -6.12
N MET A 131 -2.97 10.31 -6.20
CA MET A 131 -1.98 9.96 -5.19
C MET A 131 -2.26 10.66 -3.85
N GLU A 132 -2.62 11.94 -3.84
CA GLU A 132 -3.00 12.65 -2.60
C GLU A 132 -4.21 12.00 -1.92
N LYS A 133 -5.23 11.59 -2.69
CA LYS A 133 -6.37 10.84 -2.16
C LYS A 133 -5.98 9.49 -1.59
N LYS A 134 -5.03 8.77 -2.24
CA LYS A 134 -4.51 7.49 -1.77
C LYS A 134 -3.94 7.60 -0.36
N TYR A 135 -3.16 8.64 -0.06
CA TYR A 135 -2.53 8.80 1.26
C TYR A 135 -3.43 9.41 2.34
N GLN A 136 -4.58 9.97 1.96
CA GLN A 136 -5.60 10.46 2.89
C GLN A 136 -6.55 9.36 3.40
N THR A 137 -6.52 8.17 2.80
CA THR A 137 -7.42 7.04 3.09
C THR A 137 -6.69 5.96 3.86
#